data_AF-A0A6I1KN46-F1
#
_entry.id   AF-A0A6I1KN46-F1
#
_cell.length_a   1.000
_cell.length_b   1.000
_cell.length_c   1.000
_cell.angle_alpha   90.00
_cell.angle_beta   90.00
_cell.angle_gamma   90.00
#
_symmetry.space_group_name_H-M   'P 1'
#
loop_
_entity.id
_entity.type
_entity.pdbx_description
1 polymer ?
#
loop_
_entity_poly.entity_id
_entity_poly.type
_entity_poly.pdbx_seq_one_letter_code
_entity_poly.pdbx_strand_id
1 'polypeptide(L)'
;MIYRLAPHVELVERDGGSFLVARAPLCVLRLNRALVELVRRGEEGPLTAAASGEAAVLEQLAAKGFVERLRTAVEQPATLPTVSVVIPVKDRADELKRCLASLAQLNYPQEMIQVIVVDDGSRDDSPLVAREFGALVVPSGGKGRGPAAARNVGAANARGEILAFIDSDCTASEKWLAELIPLFNDPKTAAVGGMVDGMCTTSAVDRYEAVMSSLSLGSRERSGSGGDDTFYLPSCNMLVRRTIFLSVDGFDDAMHVGEDVDLTWRLRDEGWTISYLPVGRVYHEHRSNLRSFMSRRFDYGTSEGLLQILHPNRCKRMVIPPLLALMLVFCLMAPFAGWWTLMLAGGVLAADAAVIWRRCVRRGLPIGLPTLLAGRLRALGSLVYYLCYHLVRYYSIPLIAGALIFPLFWLVAVGVLGCAARVDYAIKRPDLSFVRFAGIYLLEQVAYGAGVFWGCLSRKTFASYRVVLLRQMEVSV
;
A
#
# COMPACT_ATOMS: atom_id res chain seq x y z
N MET A 1 -19.84 2.28 10.76
CA MET A 1 -18.69 3.18 10.49
C MET A 1 -19.08 4.61 10.81
N ILE A 2 -18.23 5.32 11.55
CA ILE A 2 -18.43 6.73 11.90
C ILE A 2 -17.40 7.56 11.14
N TYR A 3 -17.76 8.77 10.73
CA TYR A 3 -16.89 9.69 10.02
C TYR A 3 -16.97 11.09 10.61
N ARG A 4 -16.06 11.98 10.22
CA ARG A 4 -16.14 13.42 10.46
C ARG A 4 -15.67 14.17 9.22
N LEU A 5 -16.12 15.40 9.05
CA LEU A 5 -15.49 16.28 8.08
C LEU A 5 -14.01 16.47 8.43
N ALA A 6 -13.14 16.44 7.42
CA ALA A 6 -11.72 16.66 7.67
C ALA A 6 -11.50 18.11 8.15
N PRO A 7 -10.56 18.38 9.08
CA PRO A 7 -10.42 19.70 9.72
C PRO A 7 -10.14 20.87 8.75
N HIS A 8 -9.69 20.57 7.54
CA HIS A 8 -9.30 21.53 6.51
C HIS A 8 -10.34 21.66 5.38
N VAL A 9 -11.54 21.11 5.59
CA VAL A 9 -12.65 21.06 4.64
C VAL A 9 -13.78 21.96 5.14
N GLU A 10 -14.25 22.86 4.28
CA GLU A 10 -15.32 23.80 4.58
C GLU A 10 -16.51 23.56 3.64
N LEU A 11 -17.74 23.54 4.17
CA LEU A 11 -18.97 23.63 3.37
C LEU A 11 -19.23 25.10 3.02
N VAL A 12 -19.33 25.41 1.74
CA VAL A 12 -19.57 26.76 1.23
C VAL A 12 -20.83 26.78 0.39
N GLU A 13 -21.81 27.59 0.82
CA GLU A 13 -23.09 27.77 0.12
C GLU A 13 -23.18 29.16 -0.49
N ARG A 14 -23.51 29.22 -1.79
CA ARG A 14 -23.62 30.46 -2.58
C ARG A 14 -24.73 30.32 -3.64
N ASP A 15 -25.12 31.45 -4.23
CA ASP A 15 -26.12 31.52 -5.30
C ASP A 15 -25.67 30.68 -6.52
N GLY A 16 -26.08 29.41 -6.57
CA GLY A 16 -25.68 28.43 -7.58
C GLY A 16 -25.36 27.01 -7.07
N GLY A 17 -25.30 26.81 -5.74
CA GLY A 17 -25.22 25.49 -5.10
C GLY A 17 -24.28 25.46 -3.89
N SER A 18 -24.15 24.27 -3.31
CA SER A 18 -23.31 24.01 -2.14
C SER A 18 -22.05 23.23 -2.54
N PHE A 19 -20.92 23.55 -1.92
CA PHE A 19 -19.61 23.00 -2.28
C PHE A 19 -18.81 22.60 -1.04
N LEU A 20 -18.11 21.46 -1.10
CA LEU A 20 -17.01 21.17 -0.17
C LEU A 20 -15.71 21.72 -0.73
N VAL A 21 -14.98 22.48 0.08
CA VAL A 21 -13.70 23.09 -0.28
C VAL A 21 -12.63 22.61 0.68
N ALA A 22 -11.67 21.85 0.16
CA ALA A 22 -10.42 21.53 0.85
C ALA A 22 -9.32 22.47 0.36
N ARG A 23 -8.54 23.10 1.25
CA ARG A 23 -7.46 24.04 0.84
C ARG A 23 -6.10 23.36 0.64
N ALA A 24 -5.86 22.22 1.28
CA ALA A 24 -4.60 21.49 1.20
C ALA A 24 -4.83 19.97 1.36
N PRO A 25 -4.87 19.19 0.26
CA PRO A 25 -4.76 19.61 -1.14
C PRO A 25 -5.96 20.45 -1.59
N LEU A 26 -5.75 21.37 -2.53
CA LEU A 26 -6.84 22.19 -3.05
C LEU A 26 -7.81 21.32 -3.86
N CYS A 27 -9.00 21.06 -3.31
CA CYS A 27 -10.05 20.29 -3.95
C CYS A 27 -11.41 20.96 -3.74
N VAL A 28 -12.26 20.95 -4.77
CA VAL A 28 -13.61 21.49 -4.71
C VAL A 28 -14.58 20.47 -5.25
N LEU A 29 -15.57 20.09 -4.46
CA LEU A 29 -16.62 19.17 -4.85
C LEU A 29 -17.97 19.87 -4.78
N ARG A 30 -18.73 19.86 -5.89
CA ARG A 30 -20.12 20.34 -5.89
C ARG A 30 -21.01 19.27 -5.27
N LEU A 31 -21.84 19.66 -4.31
CA LEU A 31 -22.80 18.79 -3.66
C LEU A 31 -24.17 18.91 -4.32
N ASN A 32 -24.90 17.81 -4.39
CA ASN A 32 -26.35 17.83 -4.60
C ASN A 32 -27.05 18.00 -3.23
N ARG A 33 -28.37 18.20 -3.23
CA ARG A 33 -29.14 18.42 -2.00
C ARG A 33 -28.98 17.30 -0.96
N ALA A 34 -28.95 16.04 -1.39
CA ALA A 34 -28.79 14.90 -0.49
C ALA A 34 -27.41 14.89 0.19
N LEU A 35 -26.36 15.24 -0.55
CA LEU A 35 -25.01 15.34 0.00
C LEU A 35 -24.84 16.52 0.95
N VAL A 36 -25.52 17.65 0.70
CA VAL A 36 -25.52 18.79 1.63
C VAL A 36 -26.08 18.36 2.98
N GLU A 37 -27.21 17.67 2.97
CA GLU A 37 -27.84 17.18 4.20
C GLU A 37 -26.95 16.16 4.92
N LEU A 38 -26.30 15.27 4.17
CA LEU A 38 -25.30 14.36 4.72
C LEU A 38 -24.13 15.11 5.36
N VAL A 39 -23.57 16.13 4.70
CA VAL A 39 -22.43 16.90 5.21
C VAL A 39 -22.82 17.74 6.43
N ARG A 40 -24.01 18.35 6.46
CA ARG A 40 -24.49 19.16 7.59
C ARG A 40 -24.63 18.35 8.87
N ARG A 41 -25.10 17.09 8.78
CA ARG A 41 -25.05 16.15 9.92
C ARG A 41 -23.63 16.00 10.50
N GLY A 42 -22.61 16.21 9.68
CA GLY A 42 -21.20 16.12 10.04
C GLY A 42 -20.58 17.41 10.57
N GLU A 43 -21.23 18.55 10.37
CA GLU A 43 -20.87 19.83 11.01
C GLU A 43 -21.33 19.84 12.48
N GLU A 44 -22.43 19.15 12.77
CA GLU A 44 -23.05 19.06 14.11
C GLU A 44 -22.47 17.92 14.96
N GLY A 45 -21.76 16.95 14.36
CA GLY A 45 -21.21 15.81 15.08
C GLY A 45 -20.63 14.71 14.18
N PRO A 46 -20.36 13.51 14.73
CA PRO A 46 -19.87 12.38 13.95
C PRO A 46 -20.93 11.89 12.94
N LEU A 47 -20.52 11.72 11.68
CA LEU A 47 -21.33 11.20 10.58
C LEU A 47 -21.50 9.68 10.69
N THR A 48 -22.74 9.21 10.66
CA THR A 48 -23.08 7.80 10.45
C THR A 48 -23.89 7.64 9.17
N ALA A 49 -23.56 6.63 8.38
CA ALA A 49 -24.34 6.29 7.20
C ALA A 49 -25.69 5.70 7.65
N ALA A 50 -26.80 6.28 7.21
CA ALA A 50 -28.14 5.75 7.49
C ALA A 50 -28.54 4.60 6.54
N ALA A 51 -27.89 4.53 5.37
CA ALA A 51 -28.14 3.51 4.35
C ALA A 51 -26.85 3.11 3.61
N SER A 52 -26.87 1.97 2.92
CA SER A 52 -25.73 1.45 2.14
C SER A 52 -25.24 2.43 1.06
N GLY A 53 -26.15 3.16 0.42
CA GLY A 53 -25.80 4.20 -0.55
C GLY A 53 -25.05 5.38 0.07
N GLU A 54 -25.40 5.79 1.30
CA GLU A 54 -24.68 6.85 2.03
C GLU A 54 -23.28 6.37 2.45
N ALA A 55 -23.15 5.11 2.86
CA ALA A 55 -21.86 4.52 3.20
C ALA A 55 -20.90 4.55 2.00
N ALA A 56 -21.35 4.13 0.81
CA ALA A 56 -20.55 4.18 -0.41
C ALA A 56 -20.10 5.61 -0.76
N VAL A 57 -20.97 6.59 -0.57
CA VAL A 57 -20.65 8.01 -0.77
C VAL A 57 -19.59 8.51 0.23
N LEU A 58 -19.75 8.18 1.52
CA LEU A 58 -18.78 8.57 2.55
C LEU A 58 -17.41 7.95 2.29
N GLU A 59 -17.36 6.72 1.78
CA GLU A 59 -16.12 6.09 1.32
C GLU A 59 -15.46 6.86 0.17
N GLN A 60 -16.24 7.29 -0.83
CA GLN A 60 -15.72 8.11 -1.93
C GLN A 60 -15.21 9.47 -1.43
N LEU A 61 -15.89 10.08 -0.46
CA LEU A 61 -15.46 11.34 0.17
C LEU A 61 -14.19 11.14 0.99
N ALA A 62 -14.07 10.04 1.73
CA ALA A 62 -12.89 9.68 2.50
C ALA A 62 -11.69 9.40 1.59
N ALA A 63 -11.88 8.66 0.49
CA ALA A 63 -10.84 8.43 -0.52
C ALA A 63 -10.32 9.73 -1.15
N LYS A 64 -11.17 10.76 -1.24
CA LYS A 64 -10.81 12.10 -1.74
C LYS A 64 -10.30 13.05 -0.65
N GLY A 65 -10.27 12.63 0.61
CA GLY A 65 -9.79 13.40 1.76
C GLY A 65 -10.77 14.48 2.26
N PHE A 66 -12.04 14.44 1.85
CA PHE A 66 -13.05 15.39 2.33
C PHE A 66 -13.58 15.03 3.73
N VAL A 67 -13.53 13.75 4.06
CA VAL A 67 -14.07 13.18 5.28
C VAL A 67 -13.00 12.26 5.86
N GLU A 68 -12.83 12.30 7.18
CA GLU A 68 -11.99 11.36 7.91
C GLU A 68 -12.88 10.29 8.52
N ARG A 69 -12.54 9.02 8.32
CA ARG A 69 -13.18 7.94 9.07
C ARG A 69 -12.77 8.07 10.54
N LEU A 70 -13.75 8.28 11.41
CA LEU A 70 -13.52 8.28 12.83
C LEU A 70 -13.46 6.84 13.29
N ARG A 71 -12.30 6.48 13.84
CA ARG A 71 -12.07 5.20 14.49
C ARG A 71 -12.69 5.22 15.88
N THR A 72 -14.00 5.33 15.96
CA THR A 72 -14.70 4.68 17.07
C THR A 72 -14.55 3.18 16.87
N ALA A 73 -14.46 2.43 17.97
CA ALA A 73 -14.37 0.98 17.95
C ALA A 73 -15.32 0.47 16.85
N VAL A 74 -14.76 -0.09 15.77
CA VAL A 74 -15.59 -0.80 14.80
C VAL A 74 -16.39 -1.77 15.65
N GLU A 75 -17.72 -1.71 15.55
CA GLU A 75 -18.59 -2.50 16.42
C GLU A 75 -18.04 -3.91 16.47
N GLN A 76 -17.62 -4.32 17.67
CA GLN A 76 -17.13 -5.66 17.85
C GLN A 76 -18.24 -6.60 17.39
N PRO A 77 -17.91 -7.66 16.63
CA PRO A 77 -18.94 -8.55 16.15
C PRO A 77 -19.75 -9.06 17.35
N ALA A 78 -21.07 -9.16 17.19
CA ALA A 78 -21.97 -9.61 18.27
C ALA A 78 -21.54 -10.98 18.85
N THR A 79 -20.86 -11.78 18.03
CA THR A 79 -20.11 -12.97 18.44
C THR A 79 -18.71 -12.89 17.85
N LEU A 80 -17.68 -13.04 18.71
CA LEU A 80 -16.30 -13.09 18.24
C LEU A 80 -16.09 -14.39 17.44
N PRO A 81 -15.53 -14.36 16.22
CA PRO A 81 -15.24 -15.57 15.46
C PRO A 81 -14.05 -16.33 16.05
N THR A 82 -14.00 -17.64 15.85
CA THR A 82 -12.78 -18.41 16.17
C THR A 82 -11.65 -18.09 15.18
N VAL A 83 -10.40 -18.00 15.67
CA VAL A 83 -9.23 -17.64 14.86
C VAL A 83 -8.16 -18.72 14.94
N SER A 84 -7.68 -19.19 13.78
CA SER A 84 -6.48 -20.02 13.70
C SER A 84 -5.29 -19.18 13.23
N VAL A 85 -4.33 -18.94 14.12
CA VAL A 85 -3.07 -18.28 13.78
C VAL A 85 -2.12 -19.30 13.18
N VAL A 86 -1.64 -19.07 11.96
CA VAL A 86 -0.78 -20.00 11.21
C VAL A 86 0.59 -19.38 11.01
N ILE A 87 1.64 -20.06 11.51
CA ILE A 87 3.01 -19.56 11.56
C ILE A 87 3.95 -20.55 10.85
N PRO A 88 4.47 -20.24 9.65
CA PRO A 88 5.52 -21.04 9.03
C PRO A 88 6.86 -20.80 9.73
N VAL A 89 7.61 -21.87 10.00
CA VAL A 89 8.93 -21.79 10.63
C VAL A 89 9.94 -22.73 10.00
N LYS A 90 11.20 -22.28 9.93
CA LYS A 90 12.37 -23.09 9.57
C LYS A 90 13.62 -22.49 10.19
N ASP A 91 14.25 -23.19 11.12
CA ASP A 91 15.52 -22.79 11.78
C ASP A 91 15.46 -21.38 12.43
N ARG A 92 14.42 -21.09 13.23
CA ARG A 92 14.14 -19.77 13.83
C ARG A 92 13.56 -19.85 15.25
N ALA A 93 14.17 -20.65 16.13
CA ALA A 93 13.65 -20.90 17.47
C ALA A 93 13.47 -19.60 18.31
N ASP A 94 14.44 -18.69 18.25
CA ASP A 94 14.43 -17.45 19.05
C ASP A 94 13.40 -16.43 18.55
N GLU A 95 13.30 -16.25 17.24
CA GLU A 95 12.29 -15.41 16.61
C GLU A 95 10.89 -15.96 16.89
N LEU A 96 10.70 -17.28 16.71
CA LEU A 96 9.43 -17.95 16.97
C LEU A 96 9.01 -17.78 18.43
N LYS A 97 9.95 -17.88 19.38
CA LYS A 97 9.68 -17.63 20.80
C LYS A 97 9.13 -16.23 21.05
N ARG A 98 9.70 -15.20 20.41
CA ARG A 98 9.19 -13.82 20.49
C ARG A 98 7.81 -13.69 19.86
N CYS A 99 7.61 -14.29 18.69
CA CYS A 99 6.33 -14.33 17.99
C CYS A 99 5.24 -14.91 18.90
N LEU A 100 5.43 -16.12 19.41
CA LEU A 100 4.48 -16.82 20.27
C LEU A 100 4.21 -16.06 21.59
N ALA A 101 5.26 -15.47 22.19
CA ALA A 101 5.10 -14.64 23.39
C ALA A 101 4.20 -13.41 23.14
N SER A 102 4.29 -12.80 21.96
CA SER A 102 3.41 -11.68 21.58
C SER A 102 1.95 -12.11 21.37
N LEU A 103 1.72 -13.32 20.84
CA LEU A 103 0.38 -13.86 20.63
C LEU A 103 -0.34 -14.18 21.95
N ALA A 104 0.40 -14.56 22.99
CA ALA A 104 -0.14 -14.77 24.33
C ALA A 104 -0.67 -13.48 25.01
N GLN A 105 -0.31 -12.30 24.48
CA GLN A 105 -0.72 -10.99 24.99
C GLN A 105 -1.84 -10.35 24.15
N LEU A 106 -2.45 -11.10 23.24
CA LEU A 106 -3.53 -10.57 22.42
C LEU A 106 -4.76 -10.22 23.27
N ASN A 107 -5.33 -9.06 22.98
CA ASN A 107 -6.62 -8.60 23.50
C ASN A 107 -7.76 -9.33 22.78
N TYR A 108 -7.80 -10.64 22.93
CA TYR A 108 -8.76 -11.56 22.34
C TYR A 108 -8.90 -12.78 23.25
N PRO A 109 -10.09 -13.37 23.43
CA PRO A 109 -10.24 -14.54 24.29
C PRO A 109 -9.36 -15.69 23.81
N GLN A 110 -8.51 -16.22 24.69
CA GLN A 110 -7.49 -17.21 24.33
C GLN A 110 -8.12 -18.54 23.90
N GLU A 111 -9.28 -18.88 24.46
CA GLU A 111 -10.09 -20.04 24.06
C GLU A 111 -10.63 -19.95 22.63
N MET A 112 -10.65 -18.75 22.04
CA MET A 112 -11.06 -18.51 20.65
C MET A 112 -9.88 -18.52 19.68
N ILE A 113 -8.64 -18.68 20.19
CA ILE A 113 -7.42 -18.70 19.39
C ILE A 113 -6.84 -20.12 19.34
N GLN A 114 -6.60 -20.60 18.13
CA GLN A 114 -5.80 -21.79 17.87
C GLN A 114 -4.48 -21.38 17.23
N VAL A 115 -3.34 -21.64 17.88
CA VAL A 115 -2.02 -21.40 17.28
C VAL A 115 -1.51 -22.66 16.59
N ILE A 116 -1.14 -22.55 15.32
CA ILE A 116 -0.61 -23.63 14.48
C ILE A 116 0.75 -23.20 13.97
N VAL A 117 1.79 -23.92 14.40
CA VAL A 117 3.15 -23.73 13.90
C VAL A 117 3.42 -24.83 12.88
N VAL A 118 3.75 -24.43 11.65
CA VAL A 118 4.07 -25.38 10.58
C VAL A 118 5.58 -25.41 10.37
N ASP A 119 6.18 -26.52 10.80
CA ASP A 119 7.63 -26.74 10.71
C ASP A 119 8.02 -27.27 9.32
N ASP A 120 8.87 -26.52 8.62
CA ASP A 120 9.36 -26.87 7.28
C ASP A 120 10.71 -27.62 7.31
N GLY A 121 10.85 -28.47 8.32
CA GLY A 121 12.01 -29.32 8.55
C GLY A 121 13.16 -28.61 9.27
N SER A 122 12.87 -27.94 10.38
CA SER A 122 13.88 -27.29 11.21
C SER A 122 14.89 -28.29 11.78
N ARG A 123 16.11 -27.83 11.96
CA ARG A 123 17.23 -28.52 12.60
C ARG A 123 17.53 -27.98 14.00
N ASP A 124 16.97 -26.83 14.33
CA ASP A 124 17.03 -26.23 15.66
C ASP A 124 15.81 -26.61 16.50
N ASP A 125 15.68 -25.96 17.65
CA ASP A 125 14.62 -26.25 18.63
C ASP A 125 13.27 -25.58 18.28
N SER A 126 13.06 -25.05 17.07
CA SER A 126 11.80 -24.40 16.67
C SER A 126 10.54 -25.25 17.01
N PRO A 127 10.50 -26.56 16.71
CA PRO A 127 9.35 -27.39 17.05
C PRO A 127 9.17 -27.59 18.57
N LEU A 128 10.26 -27.59 19.34
CA LEU A 128 10.21 -27.70 20.80
C LEU A 128 9.63 -26.43 21.41
N VAL A 129 10.16 -25.26 21.00
CA VAL A 129 9.66 -23.94 21.41
C VAL A 129 8.16 -23.82 21.14
N ALA A 130 7.69 -24.23 19.95
CA ALA A 130 6.26 -24.19 19.62
C ALA A 130 5.40 -25.00 20.60
N ARG A 131 5.85 -26.20 20.98
CA ARG A 131 5.13 -27.08 21.93
C ARG A 131 5.10 -26.51 23.34
N GLU A 132 6.18 -25.86 23.79
CA GLU A 132 6.24 -25.22 25.11
C GLU A 132 5.20 -24.10 25.26
N PHE A 133 4.86 -23.42 24.16
CA PHE A 133 3.79 -22.41 24.11
C PHE A 133 2.40 -23.01 23.84
N GLY A 134 2.26 -24.34 23.80
CA GLY A 134 0.98 -25.02 23.57
C GLY A 134 0.47 -24.95 22.13
N ALA A 135 1.31 -24.57 21.16
CA ALA A 135 0.91 -24.54 19.76
C ALA A 135 0.77 -25.95 19.17
N LEU A 136 -0.15 -26.10 18.22
CA LEU A 136 -0.22 -27.30 17.38
C LEU A 136 0.94 -27.27 16.38
N VAL A 137 1.89 -28.20 16.51
CA VAL A 137 3.00 -28.33 15.57
C VAL A 137 2.66 -29.32 14.47
N VAL A 138 2.71 -28.85 13.23
CA VAL A 138 2.41 -29.66 12.03
C VAL A 138 3.63 -29.65 11.11
N PRO A 139 4.10 -30.79 10.59
CA PRO A 139 5.14 -30.80 9.58
C PRO A 139 4.58 -30.27 8.24
N SER A 140 5.37 -29.52 7.48
CA SER A 140 4.98 -29.03 6.14
C SER A 140 4.77 -30.14 5.10
N GLY A 141 5.07 -31.40 5.44
CA GLY A 141 5.02 -32.56 4.54
C GLY A 141 6.29 -32.73 3.69
N GLY A 142 7.38 -32.04 4.03
CA GLY A 142 8.69 -32.16 3.38
C GLY A 142 9.74 -31.29 4.07
N LYS A 143 10.95 -31.22 3.51
CA LYS A 143 11.98 -30.27 3.98
C LYS A 143 12.10 -29.13 2.99
N GLY A 144 11.91 -27.89 3.44
CA GLY A 144 12.13 -26.71 2.60
C GLY A 144 11.10 -26.50 1.49
N ARG A 145 9.83 -26.85 1.71
CA ARG A 145 8.74 -26.59 0.76
C ARG A 145 8.41 -25.10 0.64
N GLY A 146 8.81 -24.30 1.63
CA GLY A 146 8.61 -22.85 1.63
C GLY A 146 7.32 -22.41 2.32
N PRO A 147 7.18 -21.09 2.53
CA PRO A 147 6.14 -20.53 3.39
C PRO A 147 4.72 -20.70 2.82
N ALA A 148 4.53 -20.65 1.50
CA ALA A 148 3.23 -20.88 0.86
C ALA A 148 2.68 -22.28 1.19
N ALA A 149 3.49 -23.33 0.96
CA ALA A 149 3.15 -24.72 1.28
C ALA A 149 2.84 -24.89 2.78
N ALA A 150 3.68 -24.32 3.64
CA ALA A 150 3.49 -24.38 5.08
C ALA A 150 2.19 -23.70 5.52
N ARG A 151 1.85 -22.52 4.97
CA ARG A 151 0.58 -21.85 5.26
C ARG A 151 -0.63 -22.65 4.80
N ASN A 152 -0.57 -23.30 3.64
CA ASN A 152 -1.64 -24.19 3.16
C ASN A 152 -1.84 -25.40 4.09
N VAL A 153 -0.75 -26.04 4.53
CA VAL A 153 -0.81 -27.14 5.50
C VAL A 153 -1.42 -26.68 6.82
N GLY A 154 -1.02 -25.50 7.30
CA GLY A 154 -1.60 -24.91 8.51
C GLY A 154 -3.09 -24.63 8.35
N ALA A 155 -3.51 -24.05 7.23
CA ALA A 155 -4.91 -23.78 6.91
C ALA A 155 -5.76 -25.07 6.83
N ALA A 156 -5.20 -26.17 6.31
CA ALA A 156 -5.88 -27.46 6.27
C ALA A 156 -6.12 -28.04 7.69
N ASN A 157 -5.22 -27.76 8.64
CA ASN A 157 -5.32 -28.19 10.04
C ASN A 157 -6.06 -27.18 10.95
N ALA A 158 -6.39 -26.01 10.41
CA ALA A 158 -7.09 -24.96 11.12
C ALA A 158 -8.57 -25.27 11.33
N ARG A 159 -9.08 -24.89 12.51
CA ARG A 159 -10.49 -25.01 12.90
C ARG A 159 -11.20 -23.67 13.01
N GLY A 160 -10.45 -22.57 13.06
CA GLY A 160 -10.97 -21.22 13.17
C GLY A 160 -11.75 -20.80 11.92
N GLU A 161 -12.78 -20.00 12.12
CA GLU A 161 -13.52 -19.35 11.04
C GLU A 161 -12.63 -18.38 10.25
N ILE A 162 -11.68 -17.74 10.93
CA ILE A 162 -10.67 -16.85 10.35
C ILE A 162 -9.29 -17.49 10.47
N LEU A 163 -8.53 -17.48 9.37
CA LEU A 163 -7.10 -17.78 9.37
C LEU A 163 -6.34 -16.47 9.54
N ALA A 164 -5.40 -16.41 10.48
CA ALA A 164 -4.51 -15.27 10.67
C ALA A 164 -3.07 -15.69 10.37
N PHE A 165 -2.51 -15.20 9.26
CA PHE A 165 -1.13 -15.48 8.89
C PHE A 165 -0.18 -14.45 9.50
N ILE A 166 0.88 -14.96 10.12
CA ILE A 166 2.00 -14.18 10.66
C ILE A 166 3.28 -15.00 10.51
N ASP A 167 4.40 -14.32 10.21
CA ASP A 167 5.68 -14.99 10.04
C ASP A 167 6.39 -15.22 11.39
N SER A 168 7.27 -16.22 11.46
CA SER A 168 8.02 -16.55 12.69
C SER A 168 8.96 -15.43 13.16
N ASP A 169 9.38 -14.53 12.26
CA ASP A 169 10.18 -13.32 12.53
C ASP A 169 9.33 -12.05 12.73
N CYS A 170 8.06 -12.22 13.08
CA CYS A 170 7.13 -11.14 13.38
C CYS A 170 6.58 -11.22 14.81
N THR A 171 6.25 -10.06 15.40
CA THR A 171 5.47 -9.97 16.65
C THR A 171 4.20 -9.18 16.43
N ALA A 172 3.11 -9.61 17.05
CA ALA A 172 1.82 -8.92 16.97
C ALA A 172 1.69 -7.88 18.10
N SER A 173 1.07 -6.74 17.81
CA SER A 173 0.57 -5.84 18.85
C SER A 173 -0.60 -6.48 19.61
N GLU A 174 -0.79 -6.14 20.88
CA GLU A 174 -1.89 -6.67 21.71
C GLU A 174 -3.28 -6.45 21.05
N LYS A 175 -3.43 -5.37 20.28
CA LYS A 175 -4.69 -5.02 19.59
C LYS A 175 -4.84 -5.66 18.21
N TRP A 176 -3.89 -6.49 17.77
CA TRP A 176 -3.83 -7.00 16.39
C TRP A 176 -5.16 -7.58 15.90
N LEU A 177 -5.67 -8.61 16.56
CA LEU A 177 -6.96 -9.23 16.16
C LEU A 177 -8.15 -8.31 16.47
N ALA A 178 -8.16 -7.64 17.63
CA ALA A 178 -9.27 -6.78 18.04
C ALA A 178 -9.53 -5.61 17.09
N GLU A 179 -8.50 -5.12 16.38
CA GLU A 179 -8.60 -4.04 15.40
C GLU A 179 -8.96 -4.52 13.99
N LEU A 180 -8.56 -5.75 13.60
CA LEU A 180 -8.78 -6.26 12.24
C LEU A 180 -10.04 -7.12 12.10
N ILE A 181 -10.41 -7.90 13.12
CA ILE A 181 -11.57 -8.81 13.10
C ILE A 181 -12.90 -8.11 12.76
N PRO A 182 -13.19 -6.90 13.28
CA PRO A 182 -14.47 -6.25 13.01
C PRO A 182 -14.78 -5.99 11.52
N LEU A 183 -13.78 -5.99 10.63
CA LEU A 183 -14.01 -5.87 9.19
C LEU A 183 -14.69 -7.09 8.55
N PHE A 184 -14.67 -8.23 9.24
CA PHE A 184 -15.44 -9.41 8.86
C PHE A 184 -16.92 -9.31 9.27
N ASN A 185 -17.39 -8.19 9.80
CA ASN A 185 -18.84 -7.93 9.88
C ASN A 185 -19.47 -7.79 8.49
N ASP A 186 -18.69 -7.35 7.49
CA ASP A 186 -19.12 -7.40 6.10
C ASP A 186 -18.91 -8.82 5.54
N PRO A 187 -19.98 -9.53 5.14
CA PRO A 187 -19.86 -10.86 4.55
C PRO A 187 -19.07 -10.87 3.23
N LYS A 188 -18.93 -9.74 2.53
CA LYS A 188 -18.12 -9.62 1.31
C LYS A 188 -16.62 -9.49 1.57
N THR A 189 -16.21 -9.18 2.80
CA THR A 189 -14.79 -9.11 3.15
C THR A 189 -14.21 -10.52 3.24
N ALA A 190 -13.32 -10.86 2.30
CA ALA A 190 -12.60 -12.12 2.31
C ALA A 190 -11.30 -12.02 3.12
N ALA A 191 -10.56 -10.93 2.98
CA ALA A 191 -9.27 -10.75 3.64
C ALA A 191 -9.08 -9.34 4.18
N VAL A 192 -8.36 -9.25 5.31
CA VAL A 192 -8.02 -8.02 6.01
C VAL A 192 -6.53 -8.04 6.34
N GLY A 193 -5.79 -7.01 5.91
CA GLY A 193 -4.39 -6.83 6.28
C GLY A 193 -4.19 -5.64 7.21
N GLY A 194 -3.21 -5.75 8.10
CA GLY A 194 -2.85 -4.70 9.05
C GLY A 194 -1.53 -4.02 8.71
N MET A 195 -1.17 -3.01 9.51
CA MET A 195 0.11 -2.30 9.42
C MET A 195 1.29 -3.25 9.68
N VAL A 196 2.31 -3.17 8.82
CA VAL A 196 3.60 -3.84 9.05
C VAL A 196 4.66 -2.77 9.29
N ASP A 197 5.22 -2.76 10.50
CA ASP A 197 6.29 -1.84 10.92
C ASP A 197 7.60 -2.61 11.18
N GLY A 198 8.73 -1.91 11.16
CA GLY A 198 10.03 -2.50 11.53
C GLY A 198 10.14 -2.75 13.03
N MET A 199 10.65 -3.91 13.42
CA MET A 199 10.90 -4.26 14.83
C MET A 199 12.21 -3.65 15.35
N CYS A 200 13.24 -3.57 14.50
CA CYS A 200 14.58 -3.14 14.88
C CYS A 200 14.92 -1.77 14.29
N THR A 201 15.84 -1.05 14.95
CA THR A 201 16.37 0.25 14.50
C THR A 201 17.88 0.38 14.73
N THR A 202 18.58 -0.74 14.91
CA THR A 202 20.00 -0.75 15.32
C THR A 202 20.93 -0.46 14.15
N SER A 203 20.78 -1.17 13.04
CA SER A 203 21.59 -0.99 11.84
C SER A 203 21.06 0.12 10.93
N ALA A 204 21.87 0.53 9.94
CA ALA A 204 21.41 1.50 8.95
C ALA A 204 20.30 0.95 8.04
N VAL A 205 20.30 -0.36 7.78
CA VAL A 205 19.24 -1.02 7.00
C VAL A 205 17.95 -1.07 7.82
N ASP A 206 18.02 -1.33 9.12
CA ASP A 206 16.84 -1.36 9.99
C ASP A 206 16.16 0.01 10.05
N ARG A 207 16.94 1.08 10.26
CA ARG A 207 16.40 2.46 10.25
C ARG A 207 15.85 2.88 8.88
N TYR A 208 16.33 2.26 7.79
CA TYR A 208 15.78 2.45 6.46
C TYR A 208 14.45 1.70 6.30
N GLU A 209 14.41 0.40 6.62
CA GLU A 209 13.21 -0.45 6.54
C GLU A 209 12.09 0.05 7.44
N ALA A 210 12.41 0.65 8.60
CA ALA A 210 11.43 1.25 9.50
C ALA A 210 10.53 2.31 8.82
N VAL A 211 10.97 2.91 7.71
CA VAL A 211 10.18 3.93 6.98
C VAL A 211 9.95 3.61 5.49
N MET A 212 10.72 2.69 4.91
CA MET A 212 10.68 2.30 3.50
C MET A 212 10.37 0.81 3.25
N SER A 213 9.99 0.04 4.27
CA SER A 213 9.65 -1.39 4.13
C SER A 213 8.64 -1.64 2.99
N SER A 214 8.96 -2.59 2.10
CA SER A 214 8.06 -3.01 1.02
C SER A 214 6.79 -3.70 1.51
N LEU A 215 6.75 -4.11 2.78
CA LEU A 215 5.61 -4.76 3.42
C LEU A 215 4.64 -3.74 4.03
N SER A 216 5.05 -2.46 4.14
CA SER A 216 4.17 -1.41 4.64
C SER A 216 3.34 -0.82 3.51
N LEU A 217 2.01 -0.91 3.61
CA LEU A 217 1.08 -0.30 2.65
C LEU A 217 0.75 1.17 2.97
N GLY A 218 1.42 1.75 3.97
CA GLY A 218 1.33 3.16 4.35
C GLY A 218 0.20 3.47 5.34
N SER A 219 -0.09 4.75 5.54
CA SER A 219 -1.00 5.23 6.59
C SER A 219 -2.45 5.40 6.16
N ARG A 220 -2.79 5.02 4.92
CA ARG A 220 -4.14 5.16 4.36
C ARG A 220 -4.81 3.81 4.23
N GLU A 221 -6.04 3.75 4.71
CA GLU A 221 -6.91 2.60 4.49
C GLU A 221 -7.16 2.42 3.00
N ARG A 222 -7.28 1.15 2.58
CA ARG A 222 -7.57 0.81 1.19
C ARG A 222 -8.39 -0.46 1.15
N SER A 223 -9.48 -0.45 0.41
CA SER A 223 -10.30 -1.63 0.16
C SER A 223 -10.59 -1.73 -1.33
N GLY A 224 -10.78 -2.94 -1.82
CA GLY A 224 -11.15 -3.15 -3.22
C GLY A 224 -11.62 -4.57 -3.50
N SER A 225 -12.56 -4.69 -4.43
CA SER A 225 -12.98 -5.92 -5.08
C SER A 225 -12.79 -5.77 -6.59
N GLY A 226 -12.43 -6.85 -7.29
CA GLY A 226 -12.14 -6.83 -8.72
C GLY A 226 -11.07 -5.80 -9.13
N GLY A 227 -11.28 -5.14 -10.28
CA GLY A 227 -10.41 -4.11 -10.82
C GLY A 227 -9.14 -4.66 -11.47
N ASP A 228 -8.37 -3.77 -12.09
CA ASP A 228 -7.12 -4.08 -12.82
C ASP A 228 -5.89 -3.42 -12.16
N ASP A 229 -6.07 -2.82 -10.99
CA ASP A 229 -4.97 -2.30 -10.17
C ASP A 229 -4.21 -3.40 -9.43
N THR A 230 -3.04 -3.05 -8.88
CA THR A 230 -2.10 -3.98 -8.24
C THR A 230 -2.16 -3.99 -6.70
N PHE A 231 -3.29 -3.62 -6.08
CA PHE A 231 -3.47 -3.71 -4.62
C PHE A 231 -3.44 -5.17 -4.14
N TYR A 232 -2.69 -5.43 -3.07
CA TYR A 232 -2.53 -6.72 -2.42
C TYR A 232 -2.33 -6.53 -0.91
N LEU A 233 -2.35 -7.63 -0.15
CA LEU A 233 -2.09 -7.67 1.29
C LEU A 233 -0.89 -8.59 1.58
N PRO A 234 0.12 -8.15 2.34
CA PRO A 234 1.25 -9.00 2.71
C PRO A 234 0.85 -10.15 3.64
N SER A 235 1.30 -11.37 3.34
CA SER A 235 0.94 -12.56 4.14
C SER A 235 1.44 -12.53 5.59
N CYS A 236 2.46 -11.73 5.91
CA CYS A 236 2.99 -11.58 7.27
C CYS A 236 2.04 -10.85 8.24
N ASN A 237 0.97 -10.22 7.72
CA ASN A 237 -0.10 -9.60 8.49
C ASN A 237 -1.41 -9.64 7.69
N MET A 238 -1.94 -10.85 7.49
CA MET A 238 -3.16 -11.07 6.72
C MET A 238 -4.10 -12.03 7.43
N LEU A 239 -5.32 -11.57 7.68
CA LEU A 239 -6.44 -12.39 8.11
C LEU A 239 -7.31 -12.72 6.91
N VAL A 240 -7.81 -13.94 6.80
CA VAL A 240 -8.68 -14.38 5.71
C VAL A 240 -9.77 -15.31 6.23
N ARG A 241 -10.98 -15.22 5.69
CA ARG A 241 -12.03 -16.21 5.98
C ARG A 241 -11.57 -17.58 5.51
N ARG A 242 -11.57 -18.57 6.41
CA ARG A 242 -11.11 -19.93 6.12
C ARG A 242 -11.88 -20.54 4.94
N THR A 243 -13.20 -20.38 4.92
CA THR A 243 -14.05 -20.95 3.86
C THR A 243 -13.72 -20.38 2.48
N ILE A 244 -13.46 -19.08 2.38
CA ILE A 244 -13.09 -18.42 1.12
C ILE A 244 -11.66 -18.77 0.72
N PHE A 245 -10.73 -18.79 1.67
CA PHE A 245 -9.36 -19.23 1.41
C PHE A 245 -9.30 -20.62 0.79
N LEU A 246 -10.09 -21.56 1.33
CA LEU A 246 -10.19 -22.93 0.81
C LEU A 246 -10.93 -23.00 -0.53
N SER A 247 -11.91 -22.13 -0.79
CA SER A 247 -12.64 -22.14 -2.07
C SER A 247 -11.80 -21.66 -3.26
N VAL A 248 -10.68 -20.97 -2.99
CA VAL A 248 -9.71 -20.54 -4.01
C VAL A 248 -8.42 -21.36 -3.95
N ASP A 249 -8.46 -22.56 -3.39
CA ASP A 249 -7.32 -23.49 -3.27
C ASP A 249 -6.09 -22.94 -2.50
N GLY A 250 -6.28 -21.91 -1.67
CA GLY A 250 -5.23 -21.33 -0.85
C GLY A 250 -4.11 -20.65 -1.66
N PHE A 251 -2.88 -20.65 -1.13
CA PHE A 251 -1.71 -20.12 -1.83
C PHE A 251 -1.25 -21.07 -2.94
N ASP A 252 -0.75 -20.54 -4.05
CA ASP A 252 0.00 -21.37 -5.01
C ASP A 252 1.37 -21.72 -4.38
N ASP A 253 1.53 -22.96 -3.93
CA ASP A 253 2.74 -23.41 -3.23
C ASP A 253 3.92 -23.71 -4.17
N ALA A 254 3.72 -23.64 -5.49
CA ALA A 254 4.81 -23.61 -6.46
C ALA A 254 5.47 -22.22 -6.53
N MET A 255 4.83 -21.18 -5.99
CA MET A 255 5.40 -19.84 -5.90
C MET A 255 6.24 -19.69 -4.63
N HIS A 256 7.51 -19.32 -4.80
CA HIS A 256 8.40 -18.98 -3.68
C HIS A 256 8.34 -17.49 -3.28
N VAL A 257 7.81 -16.63 -4.17
CA VAL A 257 7.67 -15.19 -3.98
C VAL A 257 6.43 -14.69 -4.73
N GLY A 258 5.69 -13.78 -4.11
CA GLY A 258 4.49 -13.18 -4.69
C GLY A 258 3.23 -14.04 -4.57
N GLU A 259 3.27 -15.08 -3.73
CA GLU A 259 2.13 -15.95 -3.45
C GLU A 259 0.96 -15.19 -2.80
N ASP A 260 1.28 -14.15 -2.02
CA ASP A 260 0.32 -13.27 -1.37
C ASP A 260 -0.34 -12.31 -2.37
N VAL A 261 0.44 -11.79 -3.31
CA VAL A 261 -0.07 -11.00 -4.44
C VAL A 261 -1.02 -11.84 -5.29
N ASP A 262 -0.62 -13.06 -5.67
CA ASP A 262 -1.46 -13.98 -6.45
C ASP A 262 -2.79 -14.29 -5.73
N LEU A 263 -2.73 -14.74 -4.47
CA LEU A 263 -3.92 -15.07 -3.69
C LEU A 263 -4.88 -13.87 -3.59
N THR A 264 -4.36 -12.69 -3.24
CA THR A 264 -5.21 -11.50 -3.04
C THR A 264 -5.82 -11.00 -4.35
N TRP A 265 -5.15 -11.17 -5.49
CA TRP A 265 -5.75 -10.88 -6.80
C TRP A 265 -6.80 -11.91 -7.19
N ARG A 266 -6.58 -13.20 -6.97
CA ARG A 266 -7.61 -14.23 -7.19
C ARG A 266 -8.86 -13.99 -6.34
N LEU A 267 -8.70 -13.64 -5.06
CA LEU A 267 -9.82 -13.26 -4.20
C LEU A 267 -10.63 -12.10 -4.79
N ARG A 268 -9.93 -11.06 -5.28
CA ARG A 268 -10.58 -9.90 -5.91
C ARG A 268 -11.27 -10.25 -7.23
N ASP A 269 -10.65 -11.10 -8.05
CA ASP A 269 -11.19 -11.51 -9.35
C ASP A 269 -12.48 -12.33 -9.19
N GLU A 270 -12.60 -13.10 -8.09
CA GLU A 270 -13.83 -13.76 -7.65
C GLU A 270 -14.87 -12.79 -7.04
N GLY A 271 -14.60 -11.47 -7.05
CA GLY A 271 -15.52 -10.43 -6.59
C GLY A 271 -15.49 -10.17 -5.08
N TRP A 272 -14.60 -10.84 -4.33
CA TRP A 272 -14.44 -10.57 -2.90
C TRP A 272 -13.71 -9.27 -2.62
N THR A 273 -14.02 -8.68 -1.46
CA THR A 273 -13.33 -7.48 -0.97
C THR A 273 -12.11 -7.89 -0.15
N ILE A 274 -10.96 -7.32 -0.48
CA ILE A 274 -9.80 -7.27 0.42
C ILE A 274 -9.67 -5.86 0.99
N SER A 275 -9.29 -5.76 2.26
CA SER A 275 -9.17 -4.47 2.97
C SER A 275 -7.85 -4.38 3.71
N TYR A 276 -7.22 -3.21 3.65
CA TYR A 276 -6.05 -2.85 4.44
C TYR A 276 -6.43 -1.78 5.45
N LEU A 277 -6.06 -2.00 6.70
CA LEU A 277 -6.11 -1.01 7.74
C LEU A 277 -4.70 -0.67 8.24
N PRO A 278 -4.34 0.61 8.39
CA PRO A 278 -3.08 1.03 9.00
C PRO A 278 -3.19 1.00 10.54
N VAL A 279 -3.74 -0.10 11.06
CA VAL A 279 -3.83 -0.52 12.47
C VAL A 279 -3.61 -2.04 12.50
N GLY A 280 -3.84 -2.71 13.63
CA GLY A 280 -3.61 -4.15 13.73
C GLY A 280 -2.14 -4.47 13.45
N ARG A 281 -1.26 -3.82 14.21
CA ARG A 281 0.16 -3.74 13.86
C ARG A 281 0.87 -5.07 14.11
N VAL A 282 1.69 -5.45 13.14
CA VAL A 282 2.71 -6.49 13.25
C VAL A 282 4.08 -5.84 13.07
N TYR A 283 5.02 -6.17 13.95
CA TYR A 283 6.41 -5.72 13.87
C TYR A 283 7.24 -6.83 13.23
N HIS A 284 7.87 -6.53 12.11
CA HIS A 284 8.71 -7.48 11.36
C HIS A 284 10.17 -7.27 11.71
N GLU A 285 10.88 -8.34 12.05
CA GLU A 285 12.33 -8.33 12.23
C GLU A 285 12.99 -8.42 10.85
N HIS A 286 13.33 -7.26 10.29
CA HIS A 286 13.97 -7.20 8.97
C HIS A 286 15.41 -7.72 9.02
N ARG A 287 15.91 -8.13 7.85
CA ARG A 287 17.32 -8.49 7.69
C ARG A 287 18.19 -7.24 7.84
N SER A 288 19.00 -7.19 8.90
CA SER A 288 19.90 -6.06 9.20
C SER A 288 21.14 -5.97 8.31
N ASN A 289 21.47 -7.05 7.57
CA ASN A 289 22.60 -7.09 6.64
C ASN A 289 22.20 -6.65 5.22
N LEU A 290 22.94 -5.69 4.66
CA LEU A 290 22.73 -5.14 3.32
C LEU A 290 22.69 -6.20 2.20
N ARG A 291 23.57 -7.21 2.22
CA ARG A 291 23.59 -8.29 1.22
C ARG A 291 22.31 -9.11 1.28
N SER A 292 21.90 -9.51 2.48
CA SER A 292 20.70 -10.32 2.69
C SER A 292 19.43 -9.53 2.37
N PHE A 293 19.44 -8.23 2.63
CA PHE A 293 18.40 -7.28 2.21
C PHE A 293 18.30 -7.17 0.70
N MET A 294 19.40 -6.90 -0.01
CA MET A 294 19.42 -6.80 -1.47
C MET A 294 19.00 -8.10 -2.15
N SER A 295 19.47 -9.25 -1.66
CA SER A 295 19.04 -10.57 -2.16
C SER A 295 17.53 -10.73 -2.07
N ARG A 296 16.92 -10.34 -0.94
CA ARG A 296 15.47 -10.43 -0.76
C ARG A 296 14.71 -9.50 -1.70
N ARG A 297 15.22 -8.28 -1.92
CA ARG A 297 14.64 -7.32 -2.87
C ARG A 297 14.72 -7.83 -4.31
N PHE A 298 15.83 -8.47 -4.68
CA PHE A 298 15.96 -9.17 -5.96
C PHE A 298 14.92 -10.29 -6.09
N ASP A 299 14.81 -11.16 -5.09
CA ASP A 299 13.83 -12.27 -5.11
C ASP A 299 12.41 -11.74 -5.31
N TYR A 300 12.01 -10.70 -4.58
CA TYR A 300 10.71 -10.04 -4.76
C TYR A 300 10.50 -9.51 -6.18
N GLY A 301 11.54 -8.97 -6.82
CA GLY A 301 11.44 -8.53 -8.21
C GLY A 301 11.14 -9.69 -9.17
N THR A 302 11.67 -10.88 -8.90
CA THR A 302 11.53 -12.03 -9.83
C THR A 302 10.09 -12.52 -10.01
N SER A 303 9.17 -12.20 -9.07
CA SER A 303 7.77 -12.62 -9.15
C SER A 303 6.98 -11.89 -10.25
N GLU A 304 7.38 -10.67 -10.64
CA GLU A 304 6.62 -9.81 -11.57
C GLU A 304 6.32 -10.49 -12.90
N GLY A 305 7.28 -11.22 -13.47
CA GLY A 305 7.10 -11.91 -14.75
C GLY A 305 6.04 -13.01 -14.67
N LEU A 306 6.02 -13.77 -13.57
CA LEU A 306 5.03 -14.83 -13.34
C LEU A 306 3.64 -14.24 -13.04
N LEU A 307 3.58 -13.24 -12.17
CA LEU A 307 2.34 -12.56 -11.79
C LEU A 307 1.62 -11.97 -13.02
N GLN A 308 2.36 -11.44 -13.99
CA GLN A 308 1.77 -10.93 -15.24
C GLN A 308 1.25 -12.02 -16.18
N ILE A 309 1.78 -13.24 -16.11
CA ILE A 309 1.25 -14.38 -16.87
C ILE A 309 -0.05 -14.87 -16.23
N LEU A 310 -0.06 -14.99 -14.91
CA LEU A 310 -1.22 -15.45 -14.15
C LEU A 310 -2.35 -14.42 -14.18
N HIS A 311 -2.01 -13.12 -14.15
CA HIS A 311 -2.95 -12.02 -14.04
C HIS A 311 -2.76 -10.97 -15.13
N PRO A 312 -3.03 -11.29 -16.41
CA PRO A 312 -2.69 -10.43 -17.55
C PRO A 312 -3.44 -9.09 -17.59
N ASN A 313 -4.58 -9.00 -16.89
CA ASN A 313 -5.36 -7.77 -16.79
C ASN A 313 -4.75 -6.78 -15.79
N ARG A 314 -3.88 -7.22 -14.87
CA ARG A 314 -3.31 -6.38 -13.82
C ARG A 314 -2.22 -5.49 -14.38
N CYS A 315 -2.49 -4.19 -14.50
CA CYS A 315 -1.59 -3.25 -15.16
C CYS A 315 -1.13 -2.12 -14.23
N LYS A 316 0.10 -1.67 -14.45
CA LYS A 316 0.63 -0.46 -13.80
C LYS A 316 -0.01 0.75 -14.46
N ARG A 317 -0.78 1.50 -13.69
CA ARG A 317 -1.47 2.71 -14.14
C ARG A 317 -0.67 3.93 -13.75
N MET A 318 -0.42 4.81 -14.72
CA MET A 318 0.23 6.09 -14.50
C MET A 318 -0.70 7.25 -14.87
N VAL A 319 -1.00 8.11 -13.92
CA VAL A 319 -1.89 9.27 -14.14
C VAL A 319 -1.05 10.50 -14.47
N ILE A 320 -1.20 11.01 -15.69
CA ILE A 320 -0.48 12.19 -16.16
C ILE A 320 -1.48 13.26 -16.61
N PRO A 321 -1.74 14.30 -15.79
CA PRO A 321 -2.61 15.41 -16.17
C PRO A 321 -2.00 16.21 -17.35
N PRO A 322 -2.68 16.34 -18.50
CA PRO A 322 -2.09 16.88 -19.72
C PRO A 322 -1.51 18.30 -19.59
N LEU A 323 -2.19 19.20 -18.87
CA LEU A 323 -1.73 20.57 -18.68
C LEU A 323 -0.48 20.65 -17.80
N LEU A 324 -0.41 19.85 -16.73
CA LEU A 324 0.80 19.78 -15.89
C LEU A 324 1.96 19.13 -16.66
N ALA A 325 1.68 18.13 -17.49
CA ALA A 325 2.69 17.52 -18.36
C ALA A 325 3.23 18.52 -19.39
N LEU A 326 2.37 19.33 -19.99
CA LEU A 326 2.79 20.39 -20.91
C LEU A 326 3.65 21.45 -20.21
N MET A 327 3.25 21.91 -19.02
CA MET A 327 4.06 22.81 -18.19
C MET A 327 5.44 22.19 -17.91
N LEU A 328 5.48 20.91 -17.53
CA LEU A 328 6.72 20.19 -17.26
C LEU A 328 7.61 20.08 -18.50
N VAL A 329 7.05 19.77 -19.67
CA VAL A 329 7.79 19.70 -20.94
C VAL A 329 8.47 21.04 -21.23
N PHE A 330 7.76 22.16 -21.10
CA PHE A 330 8.34 23.48 -21.30
C PHE A 330 9.47 23.80 -20.30
N CYS A 331 9.33 23.39 -19.04
CA CYS A 331 10.41 23.50 -18.04
C CYS A 331 11.64 22.66 -18.44
N LEU A 332 11.44 21.42 -18.87
CA LEU A 332 12.52 20.51 -19.26
C LEU A 332 13.22 20.93 -20.56
N MET A 333 12.55 21.69 -21.43
CA MET A 333 13.13 22.22 -22.67
C MET A 333 14.04 23.44 -22.45
N ALA A 334 13.97 24.11 -21.29
CA ALA A 334 14.69 25.36 -21.05
C ALA A 334 16.22 25.28 -21.26
N PRO A 335 16.93 24.19 -20.86
CA PRO A 335 18.36 24.06 -21.12
C PRO A 335 18.72 23.90 -22.60
N PHE A 336 17.78 23.47 -23.44
CA PHE A 336 18.03 23.13 -24.86
C PHE A 336 17.49 24.18 -25.83
N ALA A 337 16.33 24.75 -25.52
CA ALA A 337 15.64 25.73 -26.35
C ALA A 337 15.80 27.17 -25.85
N GLY A 338 16.23 27.37 -24.59
CA GLY A 338 16.42 28.68 -23.97
C GLY A 338 15.32 29.08 -22.98
N TRP A 339 15.56 30.18 -22.26
CA TRP A 339 14.73 30.60 -21.12
C TRP A 339 13.28 30.98 -21.48
N TRP A 340 12.98 31.29 -22.74
CA TRP A 340 11.63 31.64 -23.19
C TRP A 340 10.62 30.48 -23.03
N THR A 341 11.07 29.22 -22.99
CA THR A 341 10.17 28.09 -22.71
C THR A 341 9.63 28.16 -21.28
N LEU A 342 10.36 28.77 -20.33
CA LEU A 342 9.84 29.05 -18.98
C LEU A 342 8.71 30.08 -19.00
N MET A 343 8.74 31.04 -19.93
CA MET A 343 7.61 31.95 -20.13
C MET A 343 6.38 31.20 -20.66
N LEU A 344 6.56 30.22 -21.55
CA LEU A 344 5.46 29.36 -21.99
C LEU A 344 4.90 28.53 -20.84
N ALA A 345 5.76 27.93 -20.00
CA ALA A 345 5.32 27.22 -18.81
C ALA A 345 4.52 28.14 -17.86
N GLY A 346 5.01 29.36 -17.63
CA GLY A 346 4.32 30.38 -16.84
C GLY A 346 2.98 30.82 -17.46
N GLY A 347 2.91 30.94 -18.78
CA GLY A 347 1.69 31.24 -19.53
C GLY A 347 0.64 30.14 -19.40
N VAL A 348 1.03 28.87 -19.53
CA VAL A 348 0.12 27.72 -19.32
C VAL A 348 -0.37 27.69 -17.88
N LEU A 349 0.51 27.92 -16.90
CA LEU A 349 0.15 28.03 -15.48
C LEU A 349 -0.86 29.14 -15.22
N ALA A 350 -0.60 30.34 -15.73
CA ALA A 350 -1.49 31.49 -15.57
C ALA A 350 -2.85 31.26 -16.25
N ALA A 351 -2.86 30.71 -17.47
CA ALA A 351 -4.09 30.41 -18.20
C ALA A 351 -4.94 29.36 -17.48
N ASP A 352 -4.35 28.25 -17.03
CA ASP A 352 -5.07 27.21 -16.28
C ASP A 352 -5.61 27.76 -14.95
N ALA A 353 -4.78 28.49 -14.19
CA ALA A 353 -5.22 29.13 -12.95
C ALA A 353 -6.34 30.17 -13.19
N ALA A 354 -6.27 30.97 -14.25
CA ALA A 354 -7.30 31.94 -14.60
C ALA A 354 -8.62 31.27 -15.02
N VAL A 355 -8.58 30.16 -15.75
CA VAL A 355 -9.77 29.39 -16.11
C VAL A 355 -10.48 28.84 -14.86
N ILE A 356 -9.72 28.30 -13.91
CA ILE A 356 -10.27 27.81 -12.64
C ILE A 356 -10.78 28.98 -11.81
N TRP A 357 -10.04 30.08 -11.74
CA TRP A 357 -10.44 31.28 -11.00
C TRP A 357 -11.78 31.82 -11.51
N ARG A 358 -11.94 31.97 -12.82
CA ARG A 358 -13.21 32.39 -13.44
C ARG A 358 -14.36 31.43 -13.11
N ARG A 359 -14.10 30.13 -12.95
CA ARG A 359 -15.12 29.18 -12.47
C ARG A 359 -15.44 29.37 -10.99
N CYS A 360 -14.43 29.62 -10.15
CA CYS A 360 -14.60 29.90 -8.72
C CYS A 360 -15.39 31.19 -8.50
N VAL A 361 -15.05 32.29 -9.18
CA VAL A 361 -15.75 33.59 -9.07
C VAL A 361 -17.20 33.46 -9.52
N ARG A 362 -17.46 32.82 -10.68
CA ARG A 362 -18.83 32.56 -11.14
C ARG A 362 -19.66 31.72 -10.17
N ARG A 363 -19.01 30.97 -9.27
CA ARG A 363 -19.66 30.13 -8.25
C ARG A 363 -19.60 30.74 -6.85
N GLY A 364 -19.13 31.99 -6.71
CA GLY A 364 -19.00 32.67 -5.42
C GLY A 364 -17.99 32.06 -4.43
N LEU A 365 -17.06 31.22 -4.91
CA LEU A 365 -16.11 30.51 -4.05
C LEU A 365 -14.98 31.44 -3.58
N PRO A 366 -14.63 31.45 -2.27
CA PRO A 366 -13.63 32.34 -1.68
C PRO A 366 -12.19 31.85 -1.92
N ILE A 367 -11.85 31.56 -3.18
CA ILE A 367 -10.53 31.06 -3.58
C ILE A 367 -9.85 32.12 -4.44
N GLY A 368 -8.80 32.74 -3.89
CA GLY A 368 -8.00 33.74 -4.60
C GLY A 368 -7.04 33.12 -5.62
N LEU A 369 -6.64 33.90 -6.62
CA LEU A 369 -5.65 33.50 -7.63
C LEU A 369 -4.31 33.04 -7.04
N PRO A 370 -3.73 33.70 -6.01
CA PRO A 370 -2.46 33.25 -5.42
C PRO A 370 -2.54 31.81 -4.88
N THR A 371 -3.66 31.46 -4.24
CA THR A 371 -3.92 30.11 -3.73
C THR A 371 -4.00 29.08 -4.87
N LEU A 372 -4.64 29.44 -5.99
CA LEU A 372 -4.72 28.58 -7.18
C LEU A 372 -3.35 28.35 -7.80
N LEU A 373 -2.57 29.41 -8.00
CA LEU A 373 -1.22 29.34 -8.54
C LEU A 373 -0.31 28.47 -7.66
N ALA A 374 -0.31 28.71 -6.35
CA ALA A 374 0.43 27.89 -5.39
C ALA A 374 -0.01 26.42 -5.41
N GLY A 375 -1.32 26.16 -5.50
CA GLY A 375 -1.87 24.81 -5.63
C GLY A 375 -1.40 24.10 -6.90
N ARG A 376 -1.35 24.79 -8.04
CA ARG A 376 -0.87 24.25 -9.31
C ARG A 376 0.63 24.02 -9.34
N LEU A 377 1.43 24.93 -8.77
CA LEU A 377 2.87 24.71 -8.60
C LEU A 377 3.16 23.50 -7.71
N ARG A 378 2.42 23.33 -6.61
CA ARG A 378 2.51 22.12 -5.77
C ARG A 378 2.15 20.87 -6.56
N ALA A 379 1.08 20.90 -7.36
CA ALA A 379 0.67 19.77 -8.20
C ALA A 379 1.72 19.43 -9.26
N LEU A 380 2.39 20.43 -9.85
CA LEU A 380 3.53 20.22 -10.76
C LEU A 380 4.69 19.55 -10.04
N GLY A 381 5.05 20.00 -8.83
CA GLY A 381 6.08 19.35 -8.01
C GLY A 381 5.72 17.90 -7.65
N SER A 382 4.46 17.65 -7.29
CA SER A 382 3.94 16.30 -7.07
C SER A 382 4.03 15.43 -8.33
N LEU A 383 3.74 15.98 -9.51
CA LEU A 383 3.89 15.26 -10.79
C LEU A 383 5.37 14.91 -11.05
N VAL A 384 6.30 15.84 -10.81
CA VAL A 384 7.75 15.59 -10.99
C VAL A 384 8.20 14.44 -10.08
N TYR A 385 7.88 14.49 -8.79
CA TYR A 385 8.19 13.41 -7.86
C TYR A 385 7.53 12.09 -8.30
N TYR A 386 6.25 12.12 -8.65
CA TYR A 386 5.49 10.94 -9.07
C TYR A 386 6.12 10.25 -10.28
N LEU A 387 6.52 11.01 -11.31
CA LEU A 387 7.21 10.49 -12.48
C LEU A 387 8.59 9.95 -12.12
N CYS A 388 9.37 10.68 -11.33
CA CYS A 388 10.70 10.24 -10.89
C CYS A 388 10.61 8.92 -10.11
N TYR A 389 9.67 8.83 -9.16
CA TYR A 389 9.43 7.62 -8.38
C TYR A 389 9.04 6.43 -9.27
N HIS A 390 8.12 6.61 -10.23
CA HIS A 390 7.75 5.53 -11.16
C HIS A 390 8.93 5.07 -12.02
N LEU A 391 9.71 6.03 -12.52
CA LEU A 391 10.92 5.75 -13.31
C LEU A 391 11.96 4.97 -12.50
N VAL A 392 12.23 5.38 -11.25
CA VAL A 392 13.15 4.65 -10.37
C VAL A 392 12.60 3.27 -10.04
N ARG A 393 11.33 3.16 -9.65
CA ARG A 393 10.75 1.92 -9.14
C ARG A 393 10.62 0.84 -10.22
N TYR A 394 10.23 1.21 -11.43
CA TYR A 394 9.90 0.25 -12.49
C TYR A 394 10.90 0.24 -13.66
N TYR A 395 11.69 1.30 -13.83
CA TYR A 395 12.57 1.47 -14.99
C TYR A 395 14.03 1.73 -14.62
N SER A 396 14.46 1.42 -13.38
CA SER A 396 15.85 1.59 -12.94
C SER A 396 16.86 0.91 -13.87
N ILE A 397 16.61 -0.35 -14.26
CA ILE A 397 17.52 -1.10 -15.14
C ILE A 397 17.60 -0.50 -16.56
N PRO A 398 16.48 -0.24 -17.28
CA PRO A 398 16.53 0.51 -18.54
C PRO A 398 17.21 1.88 -18.43
N LEU A 399 16.99 2.62 -17.35
CA LEU A 399 17.63 3.92 -17.12
C LEU A 399 19.14 3.80 -16.99
N ILE A 400 19.63 2.82 -16.22
CA ILE A 400 21.06 2.55 -16.05
C ILE A 400 21.67 2.09 -17.38
N ALA A 401 21.01 1.17 -18.10
CA ALA A 401 21.48 0.72 -19.40
C ALA A 401 21.57 1.87 -20.42
N GLY A 402 20.56 2.74 -20.46
CA GLY A 402 20.57 3.95 -21.29
C GLY A 402 21.71 4.91 -20.93
N ALA A 403 21.99 5.09 -19.63
CA ALA A 403 23.08 5.93 -19.16
C ALA A 403 24.47 5.37 -19.48
N LEU A 404 24.63 4.04 -19.51
CA LEU A 404 25.87 3.40 -19.96
C LEU A 404 26.14 3.60 -21.45
N ILE A 405 25.09 3.65 -22.28
CA ILE A 405 25.21 3.83 -23.73
C ILE A 405 25.36 5.33 -24.08
N PHE A 406 24.63 6.21 -23.40
CA PHE A 406 24.58 7.64 -23.67
C PHE A 406 25.02 8.44 -22.43
N PRO A 407 26.26 8.96 -22.38
CA PRO A 407 26.80 9.62 -21.19
C PRO A 407 25.96 10.80 -20.67
N LEU A 408 25.26 11.54 -21.55
CA LEU A 408 24.39 12.63 -21.15
C LEU A 408 23.16 12.16 -20.34
N PHE A 409 22.75 10.90 -20.53
CA PHE A 409 21.63 10.29 -19.81
C PHE A 409 21.94 10.03 -18.32
N TRP A 410 23.23 10.03 -17.93
CA TRP A 410 23.61 9.98 -16.51
C TRP A 410 23.06 11.16 -15.72
N LEU A 411 22.99 12.36 -16.31
CA LEU A 411 22.40 13.53 -15.66
C LEU A 411 20.92 13.32 -15.38
N VAL A 412 20.21 12.68 -16.32
CA VAL A 412 18.79 12.33 -16.16
C VAL A 412 18.61 11.27 -15.09
N ALA A 413 19.38 10.18 -15.12
CA ALA A 413 19.31 9.11 -14.15
C ALA A 413 19.60 9.61 -12.71
N VAL A 414 20.66 10.40 -12.53
CA VAL A 414 21.02 11.01 -11.24
C VAL A 414 19.97 12.03 -10.80
N GLY A 415 19.41 12.82 -11.73
CA GLY A 415 18.35 13.78 -11.45
C GLY A 415 17.08 13.11 -10.95
N VAL A 416 16.63 12.05 -11.65
CA VAL A 416 15.43 11.27 -11.30
C VAL A 416 15.59 10.57 -9.95
N LEU A 417 16.70 9.86 -9.76
CA LEU A 417 17.02 9.20 -8.49
C LEU A 417 17.12 10.20 -7.34
N GLY A 418 17.87 11.29 -7.56
CA GLY A 418 18.08 12.33 -6.56
C GLY A 418 16.81 13.09 -6.22
N CYS A 419 15.86 13.24 -7.15
CA CYS A 419 14.56 13.82 -6.87
C CYS A 419 13.73 12.88 -5.97
N ALA A 420 13.57 11.62 -6.36
CA ALA A 420 12.79 10.64 -5.61
C ALA A 420 13.35 10.44 -4.19
N ALA A 421 14.65 10.18 -4.07
CA ALA A 421 15.31 9.96 -2.78
C ALA A 421 15.23 11.19 -1.84
N ARG A 422 15.39 12.42 -2.36
CA ARG A 422 15.27 13.63 -1.52
C ARG A 422 13.86 13.85 -1.01
N VAL A 423 12.86 13.64 -1.86
CA VAL A 423 11.45 13.80 -1.45
C VAL A 423 11.08 12.74 -0.42
N ASP A 424 11.44 11.47 -0.66
CA ASP A 424 11.21 10.38 0.28
C ASP A 424 11.91 10.66 1.62
N TYR A 425 13.17 11.09 1.61
CA TYR A 425 13.89 11.48 2.82
C TYR A 425 13.21 12.62 3.60
N ALA A 426 12.75 13.65 2.90
CA ALA A 426 12.09 14.81 3.53
C ALA A 426 10.72 14.47 4.14
N ILE A 427 9.97 13.57 3.50
CA ILE A 427 8.64 13.14 3.96
C ILE A 427 8.75 12.10 5.07
N LYS A 428 9.61 11.09 4.90
CA LYS A 428 9.74 9.94 5.80
C LYS A 428 10.56 10.24 7.04
N ARG A 429 11.46 11.22 6.97
CA ARG A 429 12.34 11.65 8.06
C ARG A 429 13.02 10.46 8.77
N PRO A 430 13.77 9.63 8.02
CA PRO A 430 14.48 8.49 8.61
C PRO A 430 15.52 8.99 9.63
N ASP A 431 15.81 8.15 10.62
CA ASP A 431 16.94 8.35 11.53
C ASP A 431 18.27 7.93 10.85
N LEU A 432 18.57 8.57 9.71
CA LEU A 432 19.75 8.32 8.88
C LEU A 432 20.22 9.64 8.27
N SER A 433 21.51 9.75 7.98
CA SER A 433 21.98 10.83 7.11
C SER A 433 21.47 10.62 5.69
N PHE A 434 21.21 11.70 4.96
CA PHE A 434 20.74 11.64 3.57
C PHE A 434 21.64 10.77 2.68
N VAL A 435 22.97 10.84 2.86
CA VAL A 435 23.92 10.03 2.07
C VAL A 435 23.73 8.53 2.30
N ARG A 436 23.56 8.10 3.55
CA ARG A 436 23.33 6.68 3.88
C ARG A 436 21.97 6.22 3.38
N PHE A 437 20.93 7.04 3.57
CA PHE A 437 19.60 6.78 3.06
C PHE A 437 19.61 6.62 1.53
N ALA A 438 20.17 7.58 0.80
CA ALA A 438 20.21 7.57 -0.66
C ALA A 438 21.02 6.38 -1.21
N GLY A 439 22.09 5.98 -0.52
CA GLY A 439 22.86 4.79 -0.87
C GLY A 439 22.06 3.49 -0.76
N ILE A 440 21.39 3.27 0.38
CA ILE A 440 20.53 2.09 0.59
C ILE A 440 19.34 2.12 -0.39
N TYR A 441 18.73 3.29 -0.57
CA TYR A 441 17.64 3.50 -1.52
C TYR A 441 18.05 3.09 -2.95
N LEU A 442 19.20 3.55 -3.44
CA LEU A 442 19.67 3.15 -4.76
C LEU A 442 19.88 1.64 -4.87
N LEU A 443 20.55 1.04 -3.87
CA LEU A 443 20.82 -0.39 -3.88
C LEU A 443 19.55 -1.24 -3.87
N GLU A 444 18.52 -0.81 -3.12
CA GLU A 444 17.20 -1.43 -3.15
C GLU A 444 16.59 -1.40 -4.55
N GLN A 445 16.54 -0.23 -5.19
CA GLN A 445 15.87 -0.05 -6.48
C GLN A 445 16.61 -0.77 -7.61
N VAL A 446 17.94 -0.88 -7.52
CA VAL A 446 18.75 -1.70 -8.43
C VAL A 446 18.50 -3.18 -8.19
N ALA A 447 18.53 -3.65 -6.94
CA ALA A 447 18.32 -5.05 -6.62
C ALA A 447 16.92 -5.54 -7.04
N TYR A 448 15.88 -4.79 -6.66
CA TYR A 448 14.51 -5.08 -7.07
C TYR A 448 14.35 -5.01 -8.60
N GLY A 449 14.82 -3.94 -9.24
CA GLY A 449 14.73 -3.78 -10.70
C GLY A 449 15.45 -4.88 -11.48
N ALA A 450 16.61 -5.34 -10.99
CA ALA A 450 17.33 -6.47 -11.56
C ALA A 450 16.52 -7.78 -11.43
N GLY A 451 15.87 -7.98 -10.28
CA GLY A 451 14.94 -9.07 -10.06
C GLY A 451 13.77 -9.05 -11.04
N VAL A 452 13.13 -7.88 -11.23
CA VAL A 452 12.05 -7.70 -12.21
C VAL A 452 12.50 -8.05 -13.61
N PHE A 453 13.64 -7.50 -14.04
CA PHE A 453 14.20 -7.77 -15.36
C PHE A 453 14.48 -9.26 -15.56
N TRP A 454 15.08 -9.92 -14.57
CA TRP A 454 15.36 -11.36 -14.60
C TRP A 454 14.10 -12.22 -14.62
N GLY A 455 13.10 -11.90 -13.79
CA GLY A 455 11.80 -12.57 -13.78
C GLY A 455 11.09 -12.47 -15.13
N CYS A 456 11.13 -11.30 -15.75
CA CYS A 456 10.58 -11.06 -17.08
C CYS A 456 11.31 -11.86 -18.16
N LEU A 457 12.65 -11.83 -18.15
CA LEU A 457 13.49 -12.53 -19.11
C LEU A 457 13.31 -14.06 -19.02
N SER A 458 13.33 -14.62 -17.81
CA SER A 458 13.19 -16.07 -17.58
C SER A 458 11.81 -16.60 -17.99
N ARG A 459 10.77 -15.77 -17.90
CA ARG A 459 9.40 -16.10 -18.32
C ARG A 459 9.06 -15.62 -19.74
N LYS A 460 10.01 -14.99 -20.44
CA LYS A 460 9.85 -14.44 -21.81
C LYS A 460 8.68 -13.47 -21.94
N THR A 461 8.42 -12.66 -20.91
CA THR A 461 7.37 -11.64 -20.91
C THR A 461 7.87 -10.35 -20.28
N PHE A 462 7.71 -9.23 -20.97
CA PHE A 462 8.00 -7.88 -20.44
C PHE A 462 6.71 -7.07 -20.25
N ALA A 463 5.57 -7.76 -20.08
CA ALA A 463 4.28 -7.12 -19.84
C ALA A 463 4.30 -6.21 -18.59
N SER A 464 5.10 -6.54 -17.57
CA SER A 464 5.29 -5.74 -16.35
C SER A 464 5.86 -4.34 -16.58
N TYR A 465 6.48 -4.09 -17.75
CA TYR A 465 7.00 -2.78 -18.17
C TYR A 465 5.99 -1.97 -18.99
N ARG A 466 4.82 -2.55 -19.31
CA ARG A 466 3.72 -1.82 -19.97
C ARG A 466 3.03 -0.96 -18.91
N VAL A 467 2.86 0.32 -19.24
CA VAL A 467 2.14 1.27 -18.40
C VAL A 467 0.95 1.81 -19.15
N VAL A 468 -0.21 1.80 -18.50
CA VAL A 468 -1.42 2.43 -19.02
C VAL A 468 -1.43 3.89 -18.57
N LEU A 469 -1.41 4.81 -19.53
CA LEU A 469 -1.46 6.24 -19.28
C LEU A 469 -2.90 6.71 -19.14
N LEU A 470 -3.23 7.25 -17.98
CA LEU A 470 -4.55 7.81 -17.68
C LEU A 470 -4.47 9.34 -17.63
N ARG A 471 -5.47 10.02 -18.22
CA ARG A 471 -5.55 11.49 -18.26
C ARG A 471 -6.03 12.10 -16.94
N GLN A 472 -6.80 11.34 -16.16
CA GLN A 472 -7.29 11.66 -14.83
C GLN A 472 -7.35 10.37 -14.03
N MET A 473 -7.40 10.46 -12.70
CA MET A 473 -7.83 9.30 -11.91
C MET A 473 -9.26 8.97 -12.35
N GLU A 474 -9.42 7.91 -13.13
CA GLU A 474 -10.73 7.31 -13.32
C GLU A 474 -11.21 6.87 -11.95
N VAL A 475 -12.08 7.67 -11.34
CA VAL A 475 -12.97 7.17 -10.31
C VAL A 475 -14.11 6.54 -11.10
N SER A 476 -14.03 5.22 -11.27
CA SER A 476 -15.19 4.43 -11.67
C SER A 476 -16.34 4.84 -10.74
N VAL A 477 -17.39 5.38 -11.33
CA VAL A 477 -18.64 5.76 -10.64
C VAL A 477 -19.40 4.50 -10.27
#